data_AF-A0A8H5QBC2-F1
#
_entry.id   AF-A0A8H5QBC2-F1
#
_cell.length_a   1.000
_cell.length_b   1.000
_cell.length_c   1.000
_cell.angle_alpha   90.00
_cell.angle_beta   90.00
_cell.angle_gamma   90.00
#
_symmetry.space_group_name_H-M   'P 1'
#
loop_
_entity.id
_entity.type
_entity.pdbx_description
1 polymer ?
#
loop_
_entity_poly.entity_id
_entity_poly.type
_entity_poly.pdbx_seq_one_letter_code
_entity_poly.pdbx_strand_id
1 'polypeptide(L)'
;MTHITSESTPLLPEPATERLISYQSSHPAYDARPLHPNYSKHEECHVDYSDILRDIIIGFSDGLTVPFALTAGLSSLGSAKVVIIAGLAELFSGMISMGLGAYLAAVTERDAYHSQAGKKEFAVQNRPGDERTGVYDVLEKYSVSRTAAAPLVDELCKNPT
;
A
#
# COMPACT_ATOMS: atom_id res chain seq x y z
N MET A 1 30.05 -44.00 -26.15
CA MET A 1 29.59 -43.60 -24.81
C MET A 1 29.60 -42.08 -24.79
N THR A 2 28.44 -41.50 -24.57
CA THR A 2 27.99 -40.14 -24.91
C THR A 2 28.87 -39.01 -24.38
N HIS A 3 29.37 -38.18 -25.29
CA HIS A 3 29.89 -36.84 -25.02
C HIS A 3 28.70 -35.92 -24.68
N ILE A 4 28.69 -35.32 -23.49
CA ILE A 4 27.76 -34.24 -23.12
C ILE A 4 28.49 -32.93 -23.38
N THR A 5 28.07 -32.20 -24.41
CA THR A 5 28.50 -30.83 -24.67
C THR A 5 27.82 -29.90 -23.66
N SER A 6 28.63 -29.24 -22.83
CA SER A 6 28.18 -28.16 -21.94
C SER A 6 27.88 -26.92 -22.78
N GLU A 7 26.60 -26.64 -22.97
CA GLU A 7 26.12 -25.42 -23.63
C GLU A 7 26.32 -24.24 -22.65
N SER A 8 27.33 -23.42 -22.91
CA SER A 8 27.63 -22.21 -22.14
C SER A 8 26.78 -21.07 -22.67
N THR A 9 25.59 -20.89 -22.09
CA THR A 9 24.75 -19.72 -22.34
C THR A 9 25.49 -18.45 -21.89
N PRO A 10 25.68 -17.44 -22.76
CA PRO A 10 26.31 -16.18 -22.35
C PRO A 10 25.40 -15.50 -21.32
N LEU A 11 25.91 -15.32 -20.10
CA LEU A 11 25.25 -14.50 -19.09
C LEU A 11 25.10 -13.09 -19.64
N LEU A 12 23.86 -12.61 -19.73
CA LEU A 12 23.55 -11.21 -19.96
C LEU A 12 24.33 -10.35 -18.95
N PRO A 13 24.86 -9.19 -19.35
CA PRO A 13 25.55 -8.31 -18.41
C PRO A 13 24.61 -7.97 -17.25
N GLU A 14 25.11 -8.17 -16.02
CA GLU A 14 24.45 -7.74 -14.79
C GLU A 14 23.97 -6.28 -14.93
N PRO A 15 22.70 -5.96 -14.61
CA PRO A 15 22.24 -4.59 -14.63
C PRO A 15 23.07 -3.78 -13.63
N ALA A 16 23.53 -2.62 -14.07
CA ALA A 16 24.39 -1.72 -13.33
C ALA A 16 23.93 -1.60 -11.87
N THR A 17 24.78 -2.03 -10.95
CA THR A 17 24.61 -1.85 -9.51
C THR A 17 24.31 -0.38 -9.26
N GLU A 18 23.07 -0.08 -8.88
CA GLU A 18 22.70 1.25 -8.43
C GLU A 18 23.66 1.61 -7.30
N ARG A 19 24.52 2.60 -7.57
CA ARG A 19 25.32 3.26 -6.55
C ARG A 19 24.33 3.86 -5.56
N LEU A 20 24.12 3.15 -4.45
CA LEU A 20 23.45 3.70 -3.27
C LEU A 20 24.16 5.03 -2.96
N ILE A 21 23.44 6.12 -3.16
CA ILE A 21 23.83 7.42 -2.65
C ILE A 21 23.87 7.25 -1.14
N SER A 22 25.07 7.24 -0.57
CA SER A 22 25.28 7.24 0.87
C SER A 22 24.65 8.51 1.45
N TYR A 23 23.44 8.37 1.97
CA TYR A 23 22.77 9.42 2.73
C TYR A 23 23.54 9.62 4.03
N GLN A 24 24.45 10.58 4.02
CA GLN A 24 25.25 10.94 5.18
C GLN A 24 24.41 11.80 6.11
N SER A 25 23.71 11.15 7.04
CA SER A 25 22.95 11.82 8.09
C SER A 25 23.90 12.36 9.16
N SER A 26 24.30 13.62 9.02
CA SER A 26 24.98 14.38 10.07
C SER A 26 24.00 14.63 11.23
N HIS A 27 24.09 13.83 12.30
CA HIS A 27 23.35 14.08 13.54
C HIS A 27 24.12 15.11 14.40
N PRO A 28 23.52 16.24 14.81
CA PRO A 28 24.03 16.97 15.95
C PRO A 28 23.71 16.21 17.24
N ALA A 29 24.57 16.36 18.24
CA ALA A 29 24.45 15.74 19.55
C ALA A 29 23.11 16.04 20.23
N TYR A 30 22.54 15.02 20.87
CA TYR A 30 21.30 15.08 21.64
C TYR A 30 21.46 16.00 22.86
N ASP A 31 20.79 17.16 22.84
CA ASP A 31 20.64 18.09 23.97
C ASP A 31 19.43 17.66 24.81
N ALA A 32 19.68 17.14 26.02
CA ALA A 32 18.64 16.71 26.93
C ALA A 32 17.99 17.91 27.64
N ARG A 33 16.90 18.44 27.08
CA ARG A 33 16.03 19.42 27.77
C ARG A 33 14.76 18.75 28.31
N PRO A 34 14.23 19.19 29.47
CA PRO A 34 13.12 18.52 30.14
C PRO A 34 11.84 18.61 29.30
N LEU A 35 11.17 17.46 29.13
CA LEU A 35 9.90 17.32 28.44
C LEU A 35 8.79 18.05 29.21
N HIS A 36 8.28 19.13 28.63
CA HIS A 36 7.08 19.83 29.10
C HIS A 36 5.85 19.08 28.57
N PRO A 37 4.85 18.71 29.41
CA PRO A 37 3.68 18.00 28.95
C PRO A 37 2.66 19.02 28.41
N ASN A 38 2.74 19.31 27.13
CA ASN A 38 1.60 19.81 26.37
C ASN A 38 1.53 19.00 25.09
N TYR A 39 0.92 17.82 25.20
CA TYR A 39 0.56 17.01 24.06
C TYR A 39 -0.68 17.62 23.43
N SER A 40 -0.47 18.73 22.72
CA SER A 40 -1.44 19.22 21.75
C SER A 40 -1.69 18.07 20.79
N LYS A 41 -2.90 17.53 20.81
CA LYS A 41 -3.35 16.51 19.86
C LYS A 41 -3.32 17.14 18.46
N HIS A 42 -2.17 17.07 17.80
CA HIS A 42 -2.04 17.38 16.39
C HIS A 42 -2.76 16.26 15.66
N GLU A 43 -4.08 16.42 15.49
CA GLU A 43 -4.82 15.73 14.44
C GLU A 43 -4.38 16.35 13.10
N GLU A 44 -3.13 16.06 12.72
CA GLU A 44 -2.70 16.27 11.35
C GLU A 44 -3.43 15.20 10.53
N CYS A 45 -4.59 15.61 10.00
CA CYS A 45 -5.22 14.89 8.91
C CYS A 45 -4.25 14.98 7.73
N HIS A 46 -3.28 14.07 7.70
CA HIS A 46 -2.37 13.89 6.60
C HIS A 46 -3.18 13.26 5.49
N VAL A 47 -3.93 14.10 4.78
CA VAL A 47 -4.53 13.71 3.50
C VAL A 47 -3.33 13.42 2.62
N ASP A 48 -3.08 12.14 2.37
CA ASP A 48 -1.99 11.73 1.51
C ASP A 48 -2.34 12.13 0.08
N TYR A 49 -1.86 13.32 -0.31
CA TYR A 49 -2.04 13.87 -1.64
C TYR A 49 -1.54 12.88 -2.72
N SER A 50 -0.64 11.95 -2.37
CA SER A 50 -0.20 10.89 -3.28
C SER A 50 -1.33 9.96 -3.69
N ASP A 51 -2.22 9.58 -2.79
CA ASP A 51 -3.27 8.60 -3.10
C ASP A 51 -4.37 9.21 -3.97
N ILE A 52 -4.76 10.45 -3.67
CA ILE A 52 -5.68 11.20 -4.52
C ILE A 52 -5.10 11.39 -5.93
N LEU A 53 -3.81 11.73 -6.03
CA LEU A 53 -3.14 11.87 -7.32
C LEU A 53 -3.04 10.54 -8.08
N ARG A 54 -2.76 9.43 -7.38
CA ARG A 54 -2.75 8.09 -7.98
C ARG A 54 -4.11 7.76 -8.59
N ASP A 55 -5.19 7.94 -7.85
CA ASP A 55 -6.55 7.65 -8.32
C ASP A 55 -6.93 8.51 -9.54
N ILE A 56 -6.53 9.79 -9.54
CA ILE A 56 -6.72 10.69 -10.69
C ILE A 56 -5.96 10.17 -11.91
N ILE A 57 -4.68 9.79 -11.76
CA ILE A 57 -3.84 9.32 -12.86
C ILE A 57 -4.37 8.01 -13.43
N ILE A 58 -4.80 7.06 -12.58
CA ILE A 58 -5.37 5.79 -13.01
C ILE A 58 -6.68 6.04 -13.77
N GLY A 59 -7.60 6.83 -13.21
CA GLY A 59 -8.87 7.13 -13.85
C GLY A 59 -8.72 7.91 -15.16
N PHE A 60 -7.76 8.84 -15.24
CA PHE A 60 -7.45 9.55 -16.46
C PHE A 60 -6.86 8.63 -17.54
N SER A 61 -5.95 7.73 -17.14
CA SER A 61 -5.31 6.78 -18.06
C SER A 61 -6.34 5.82 -18.67
N ASP A 62 -7.26 5.31 -17.85
CA ASP A 62 -8.34 4.42 -18.32
C ASP A 62 -9.37 5.17 -19.17
N GLY A 63 -9.76 6.38 -18.74
CA GLY A 63 -10.72 7.24 -19.44
C GLY A 63 -10.23 7.74 -20.81
N LEU A 64 -8.92 7.68 -21.08
CA LEU A 64 -8.37 7.93 -22.40
C LEU A 64 -8.18 6.65 -23.20
N THR A 65 -7.59 5.62 -22.59
CA THR A 65 -7.12 4.44 -23.32
C THR A 65 -8.27 3.59 -23.84
N VAL A 66 -9.27 3.29 -23.00
CA VAL A 66 -10.38 2.40 -23.38
C VAL A 66 -11.28 3.05 -24.44
N PRO A 67 -11.76 4.30 -24.26
CA PRO A 67 -12.56 4.96 -25.29
C PRO A 67 -11.78 5.21 -26.59
N PHE A 68 -10.47 5.47 -26.51
CA PHE A 68 -9.63 5.58 -27.71
C PHE A 68 -9.57 4.27 -28.48
N ALA A 69 -9.27 3.16 -27.80
CA ALA A 69 -9.21 1.84 -28.44
C ALA A 69 -10.58 1.45 -29.04
N LEU A 70 -11.67 1.70 -28.31
CA LEU A 70 -13.04 1.43 -28.76
C LEU A 70 -13.38 2.25 -30.02
N THR A 71 -13.15 3.57 -29.99
CA THR A 71 -13.45 4.44 -31.13
C THR A 71 -12.57 4.13 -32.34
N ALA A 72 -11.30 3.79 -32.13
CA ALA A 72 -10.40 3.33 -33.20
C ALA A 72 -10.92 2.04 -33.84
N GLY A 73 -11.36 1.06 -33.04
CA GLY A 73 -11.95 -0.19 -33.54
C GLY A 73 -13.27 0.00 -34.28
N LEU A 74 -14.08 0.98 -33.88
CA LEU A 74 -15.35 1.32 -34.53
C LEU A 74 -15.20 2.22 -35.76
N SER A 75 -13.99 2.75 -36.02
CA SER A 75 -13.75 3.76 -37.06
C SER A 75 -14.11 3.26 -38.48
N SER A 76 -14.07 1.95 -38.73
CA SER A 76 -14.40 1.35 -40.03
C SER A 76 -15.90 1.28 -40.34
N LEU A 77 -16.79 1.58 -39.39
CA LEU A 77 -18.25 1.51 -39.56
C LEU A 77 -18.82 2.60 -40.48
N GLY A 78 -17.99 3.54 -40.95
CA GLY A 78 -18.38 4.57 -41.92
C GLY A 78 -19.33 5.64 -41.38
N SER A 79 -19.66 5.62 -40.08
CA SER A 79 -20.53 6.61 -39.43
C SER A 79 -19.85 7.23 -38.20
N ALA A 80 -19.37 8.45 -38.35
CA ALA A 80 -18.74 9.20 -37.26
C ALA A 80 -19.68 9.40 -36.06
N LYS A 81 -21.00 9.56 -36.30
CA LYS A 81 -21.99 9.69 -35.22
C LYS A 81 -22.03 8.46 -34.32
N VAL A 82 -21.96 7.26 -34.90
CA VAL A 82 -21.98 6.01 -34.13
C VAL A 82 -20.72 5.89 -33.28
N VAL A 83 -19.56 6.19 -33.85
CA VAL A 83 -18.27 6.16 -33.13
C VAL A 83 -18.27 7.12 -31.95
N ILE A 84 -18.74 8.35 -32.14
CA ILE A 84 -18.77 9.37 -31.08
C ILE A 84 -19.74 8.97 -29.95
N ILE A 85 -20.95 8.55 -30.29
CA ILE A 85 -21.95 8.16 -29.27
C ILE A 85 -21.46 6.94 -28.48
N ALA A 86 -20.88 5.95 -29.16
CA ALA A 86 -20.32 4.77 -28.52
C ALA A 86 -19.14 5.11 -27.59
N GLY A 87 -18.21 5.95 -28.04
CA GLY A 87 -17.09 6.40 -27.21
C GLY A 87 -17.52 7.19 -25.98
N LEU A 88 -18.51 8.08 -26.12
CA LEU A 88 -19.05 8.84 -24.99
C LEU A 88 -19.82 7.93 -24.02
N ALA A 89 -20.61 7.00 -24.55
CA ALA A 89 -21.33 6.03 -23.72
C ALA A 89 -20.35 5.18 -22.89
N GLU A 90 -19.28 4.70 -23.51
CA GLU A 90 -18.22 3.95 -22.82
C GLU A 90 -17.52 4.81 -21.76
N LEU A 91 -17.17 6.05 -22.08
CA LEU A 91 -16.53 6.98 -21.15
C LEU A 91 -17.39 7.20 -19.88
N PHE A 92 -18.67 7.52 -20.05
CA PHE A 92 -19.56 7.75 -18.90
C PHE A 92 -19.85 6.47 -18.13
N SER A 93 -20.02 5.35 -18.83
CA SER A 93 -20.18 4.03 -18.22
C SER A 93 -18.96 3.69 -17.34
N GLY A 94 -17.76 3.85 -17.88
CA GLY A 94 -16.49 3.62 -17.17
C GLY A 94 -16.32 4.54 -15.95
N MET A 95 -16.59 5.83 -16.09
CA MET A 95 -16.52 6.79 -14.98
C MET A 95 -17.46 6.43 -13.83
N ILE A 96 -18.71 6.06 -14.13
CA ILE A 96 -19.67 5.66 -13.11
C ILE A 96 -19.21 4.36 -12.44
N SER A 97 -18.82 3.37 -13.24
CA SER A 97 -18.37 2.06 -12.74
C SER A 97 -17.17 2.19 -11.80
N MET A 98 -16.12 2.90 -12.23
CA MET A 98 -14.90 3.07 -11.46
C MET A 98 -15.14 3.95 -10.22
N GLY A 99 -15.91 5.03 -10.35
CA GLY A 99 -16.24 5.91 -9.22
C GLY A 99 -17.04 5.19 -8.13
N LEU A 100 -18.05 4.40 -8.49
CA LEU A 100 -18.79 3.57 -7.54
C LEU A 100 -17.91 2.46 -6.96
N GLY A 101 -17.06 1.85 -7.78
CA GLY A 101 -16.12 0.83 -7.35
C GLY A 101 -15.16 1.34 -6.26
N ALA A 102 -14.54 2.50 -6.49
CA ALA A 102 -13.65 3.15 -5.52
C ALA A 102 -14.39 3.52 -4.23
N TYR A 103 -15.59 4.10 -4.32
CA TYR A 103 -16.40 4.44 -3.15
C TYR A 103 -16.76 3.21 -2.32
N LEU A 104 -17.26 2.14 -2.97
CA LEU A 104 -17.64 0.91 -2.27
C LEU A 104 -16.42 0.21 -1.67
N ALA A 105 -15.26 0.24 -2.33
CA ALA A 105 -14.01 -0.26 -1.79
C ALA A 105 -13.64 0.47 -0.50
N ALA A 106 -13.67 1.81 -0.50
CA ALA A 106 -13.37 2.62 0.69
C ALA A 106 -14.35 2.37 1.85
N VAL A 107 -15.66 2.25 1.55
CA VAL A 107 -16.66 1.90 2.57
C VAL A 107 -16.41 0.50 3.13
N THR A 108 -16.13 -0.46 2.27
CA THR A 108 -15.86 -1.85 2.68
C THR A 108 -14.61 -1.95 3.54
N GLU A 109 -13.55 -1.22 3.17
CA GLU A 109 -12.31 -1.19 3.94
C GLU A 109 -12.53 -0.58 5.33
N ARG A 110 -13.27 0.53 5.42
CA ARG A 110 -13.64 1.14 6.70
C ARG A 110 -14.43 0.18 7.58
N ASP A 111 -15.45 -0.48 7.02
CA ASP A 111 -16.29 -1.40 7.78
C ASP A 111 -15.48 -2.65 8.20
N ALA A 112 -14.60 -3.14 7.34
CA ALA A 112 -13.66 -4.22 7.65
C ALA A 112 -12.72 -3.82 8.79
N TYR A 113 -12.17 -2.59 8.78
CA TYR A 113 -11.33 -2.07 9.85
C TYR A 113 -12.05 -2.09 11.20
N HIS A 114 -13.26 -1.53 11.28
CA HIS A 114 -14.06 -1.54 12.51
C HIS A 114 -14.38 -2.95 12.99
N SER A 115 -14.71 -3.86 12.07
CA SER A 115 -14.98 -5.26 12.42
C SER A 115 -13.75 -5.98 12.97
N GLN A 116 -12.55 -5.63 12.50
CA GLN A 116 -11.30 -6.19 12.97
C GLN A 116 -10.88 -5.59 14.32
N ALA A 117 -11.12 -4.30 14.53
CA ALA A 117 -10.84 -3.62 15.79
C ALA A 117 -11.57 -4.29 16.96
N GLY A 118 -12.89 -4.49 16.87
CA GLY A 118 -13.65 -5.15 17.93
C GLY A 118 -13.22 -6.61 18.18
N LYS A 119 -12.83 -7.35 17.13
CA LYS A 119 -12.29 -8.71 17.27
C LYS A 119 -10.94 -8.71 18.00
N LYS A 120 -10.07 -7.74 17.72
CA LYS A 120 -8.78 -7.58 18.40
C LYS A 120 -8.96 -7.21 19.87
N GLU A 121 -9.84 -6.26 20.17
CA GLU A 121 -10.17 -5.88 21.56
C GLU A 121 -10.65 -7.10 22.37
N PHE A 122 -11.55 -7.89 21.80
CA PHE A 122 -11.99 -9.14 22.40
C PHE A 122 -10.84 -10.15 22.57
N ALA A 123 -9.98 -10.32 21.56
CA ALA A 123 -8.84 -11.23 21.64
C ALA A 123 -7.83 -10.82 22.72
N VAL A 124 -7.54 -9.52 22.87
CA VAL A 124 -6.66 -8.98 23.91
C VAL A 124 -7.21 -9.26 25.32
N GLN A 125 -8.52 -9.11 25.52
CA GLN A 125 -9.15 -9.39 26.82
C GLN A 125 -9.28 -10.88 27.13
N ASN A 126 -9.66 -11.69 26.14
CA ASN A 126 -10.01 -13.10 26.35
C ASN A 126 -8.86 -14.08 26.10
N ARG A 127 -7.83 -13.70 25.34
CA ARG A 127 -6.68 -14.55 24.94
C ARG A 127 -5.35 -13.79 24.99
N PRO A 128 -4.96 -13.19 26.14
CA PRO A 128 -3.75 -12.38 26.23
C PRO A 128 -2.45 -13.15 25.97
N GLY A 129 -2.42 -14.45 26.25
CA GLY A 129 -1.25 -15.30 25.96
C GLY A 129 -0.98 -15.48 24.47
N ASP A 130 -2.04 -15.64 23.68
CA ASP A 130 -1.95 -15.78 22.22
C ASP A 130 -1.51 -14.44 21.59
N GLU A 131 -2.09 -13.32 22.02
CA GLU A 131 -1.72 -11.98 21.54
C GLU A 131 -0.28 -11.62 21.91
N ARG A 132 0.17 -11.94 23.13
CA ARG A 132 1.58 -11.76 23.55
C ARG A 132 2.53 -12.55 22.66
N THR A 133 2.17 -13.77 22.30
CA THR A 133 2.94 -14.60 21.37
C THR A 133 2.98 -13.95 19.98
N GLY A 134 1.85 -13.44 19.50
CA GLY A 134 1.77 -12.70 18.24
C GLY A 134 2.67 -11.47 18.17
N VAL A 135 2.79 -10.70 19.26
CA VAL A 135 3.73 -9.55 19.32
C VAL A 135 5.17 -10.01 19.20
N TYR A 136 5.56 -11.09 19.87
CA TYR A 136 6.91 -11.67 19.70
C TYR A 136 7.15 -12.12 18.27
N ASP A 137 6.17 -12.77 17.62
CA ASP A 137 6.29 -13.26 16.25
C ASP A 137 6.46 -12.10 15.25
N VAL A 138 5.83 -10.94 15.50
CA VAL A 138 6.05 -9.72 14.71
C VAL A 138 7.46 -9.18 14.92
N LEU A 139 7.93 -9.09 16.16
CA LEU A 139 9.27 -8.57 16.48
C LEU A 139 10.39 -9.47 15.96
N GLU A 140 10.17 -10.78 15.92
CA GLU A 140 11.11 -11.75 15.38
C GLU A 140 11.34 -11.55 13.86
N LYS A 141 10.32 -11.11 13.11
CA LYS A 141 10.47 -10.73 11.68
C LYS A 141 11.44 -9.57 11.48
N TYR A 142 11.61 -8.72 12.49
CA TYR A 142 12.59 -7.64 12.51
C TYR A 142 13.93 -8.05 13.15
N SER A 143 14.18 -9.36 13.32
CA SER A 143 15.38 -9.92 13.96
C SER A 143 15.58 -9.50 15.43
N VAL A 144 14.50 -9.08 16.11
CA VAL A 144 14.54 -8.76 17.53
C VAL A 144 14.35 -10.06 18.32
N SER A 145 15.38 -10.48 19.05
CA SER A 145 15.31 -11.67 19.91
C SER A 145 14.26 -11.50 21.02
N ARG A 146 13.59 -12.60 21.40
CA ARG A 146 12.54 -12.58 22.45
C ARG A 146 13.04 -12.03 23.78
N THR A 147 14.29 -12.29 24.14
CA THR A 147 14.91 -11.78 25.38
C THR A 147 15.06 -10.26 25.36
N ALA A 148 15.43 -9.69 24.20
CA ALA A 148 15.52 -8.24 24.03
C ALA A 148 14.14 -7.56 23.97
N ALA A 149 13.14 -8.24 23.38
CA ALA A 149 11.76 -7.75 23.27
C ALA A 149 10.95 -7.84 24.56
N ALA A 150 11.31 -8.76 25.48
CA ALA A 150 10.54 -9.05 26.70
C ALA A 150 10.11 -7.81 27.52
N PRO A 151 11.00 -6.86 27.88
CA PRO A 151 10.58 -5.70 28.66
C PRO A 151 9.59 -4.79 27.92
N LEU A 152 9.71 -4.68 26.59
CA LEU A 152 8.78 -3.91 25.76
C LEU A 152 7.41 -4.59 25.71
N VAL A 153 7.38 -5.90 25.45
CA VAL A 153 6.13 -6.66 25.38
C VAL A 153 5.40 -6.65 26.73
N ASP A 154 6.13 -6.80 27.82
CA ASP A 154 5.55 -6.73 29.17
C ASP A 154 4.95 -5.36 29.48
N GLU A 155 5.57 -4.28 28.99
CA GLU A 155 5.04 -2.93 29.14
C GLU A 155 3.78 -2.70 28.27
N LEU A 156 3.78 -3.20 27.03
CA LEU A 156 2.62 -3.15 26.14
C LEU A 156 1.43 -3.93 26.73
N CYS A 157 1.68 -5.07 27.39
CA CYS A 157 0.63 -5.85 28.04
C CYS A 157 0.01 -5.16 29.27
N LYS A 158 0.68 -4.18 29.90
CA LYS A 158 0.13 -3.44 31.05
C LYS A 158 -0.89 -2.37 30.65
N ASN A 159 -0.78 -1.83 29.44
CA ASN A 159 -1.68 -0.80 28.91
C ASN A 159 -2.25 -1.24 27.55
N PRO A 160 -3.21 -2.17 27.53
CA PRO A 160 -3.96 -2.50 26.33
C PRO A 160 -4.93 -1.35 26.01
N THR A 161 -4.45 -0.36 25.26
CA THR A 161 -5.26 0.70 24.63
C THR A 161 -5.57 0.39 23.18
#